data_AF-A0AAE3QX08-F1
#
_entry.id   AF-A0AAE3QX08-F1
#
_cell.length_a   1.000
_cell.length_b   1.000
_cell.length_c   1.000
_cell.angle_alpha   90.00
_cell.angle_beta   90.00
_cell.angle_gamma   90.00
#
_symmetry.space_group_name_H-M   'P 1'
#
loop_
_entity.id
_entity.type
_entity.pdbx_description
1 polymer ?
#
loop_
_entity_poly.entity_id
_entity_poly.type
_entity_poly.pdbx_seq_one_letter_code
_entity_poly.pdbx_strand_id
1 'polypeptide(L)'
;MSSRLSGKKNIFIIVVLIFTCLACYFLNNPTQMSPIWTAPFFSAATNFEMGKGFRISESDCWNFKYMPVSDREHYHFQESNSLSNYNHNPIGYVYFIIVAKKIFFWQSDIHAVESLQILIHVLISLVLLWSARSWAEMWLYTLLYAVNPLIIYFVTFPFYYALQAIPTIFAVGYLINKELKYQYGSLFIAVFMAFVFLSRPTTLFVCLFVLLFFFLKEKRVYSISAALLFMATILIFNTSTKKNPWHTFYIGIGGYPNPYMSGLTDNNGYLLYQTKTGKTLNMGFGGSYYNDTVATQYQEISRNEFIRIAEESPTLLIKNAVVNFFQSFSGGYFIDLPLWISYVSAGIGLLLLVWMLYRKYYWWAVLIAVCSASFTPYFPPIQAYMFGAYVAIVCVIVQLLLQTELGKRIYQKTIIQNTADKA
;
A
#
# COMPACT_ATOMS: atom_id res chain seq x y z
N MET A 1 -22.70 -30.52 -17.48
CA MET A 1 -21.27 -30.72 -17.85
C MET A 1 -20.35 -29.55 -17.46
N SER A 2 -20.86 -28.33 -17.14
CA SER A 2 -20.06 -27.26 -16.52
C SER A 2 -19.61 -27.56 -15.07
N SER A 3 -20.23 -28.54 -14.41
CA SER A 3 -19.97 -28.90 -13.01
C SER A 3 -18.66 -29.64 -12.75
N ARG A 4 -18.16 -30.48 -13.68
CA ARG A 4 -16.89 -31.23 -13.48
C ARG A 4 -15.63 -30.36 -13.65
N LEU A 5 -15.62 -29.44 -14.61
CA LEU A 5 -14.55 -28.43 -14.75
C LEU A 5 -14.59 -27.41 -13.62
N SER A 6 -15.79 -27.03 -13.16
CA SER A 6 -15.99 -26.23 -11.95
C SER A 6 -15.43 -26.93 -10.70
N GLY A 7 -15.67 -28.23 -10.54
CA GLY A 7 -15.16 -29.02 -9.40
C GLY A 7 -13.63 -29.03 -9.30
N LYS A 8 -12.91 -29.35 -10.38
CA LYS A 8 -11.43 -29.33 -10.39
C LYS A 8 -10.86 -27.93 -10.13
N LYS A 9 -11.48 -26.89 -10.70
CA LYS A 9 -11.09 -25.49 -10.45
C LYS A 9 -11.27 -25.12 -8.98
N ASN A 10 -12.41 -25.48 -8.37
CA ASN A 10 -12.67 -25.17 -6.96
C ASN A 10 -11.68 -25.88 -6.02
N ILE A 11 -11.38 -27.15 -6.29
CA ILE A 11 -10.36 -27.90 -5.51
C ILE A 11 -9.00 -27.21 -5.62
N PHE A 12 -8.57 -26.84 -6.83
CA PHE A 12 -7.31 -26.13 -7.01
C PHE A 12 -7.28 -24.79 -6.27
N ILE A 13 -8.36 -24.00 -6.34
CA ILE A 13 -8.46 -22.73 -5.62
C ILE A 13 -8.28 -22.98 -4.12
N ILE A 14 -9.00 -23.94 -3.55
CA ILE A 14 -8.90 -24.28 -2.12
C ILE A 14 -7.46 -24.67 -1.77
N VAL A 15 -6.83 -25.54 -2.55
CA VAL A 15 -5.44 -25.97 -2.35
C VAL A 15 -4.50 -24.77 -2.38
N VAL A 16 -4.61 -23.88 -3.37
CA VAL A 16 -3.78 -22.68 -3.47
C VAL A 16 -4.01 -21.75 -2.28
N LEU A 17 -5.24 -21.55 -1.82
CA LEU A 17 -5.50 -20.70 -0.66
C LEU A 17 -4.89 -21.28 0.62
N ILE A 18 -4.93 -22.60 0.81
CA ILE A 18 -4.22 -23.28 1.90
C ILE A 18 -2.72 -23.01 1.78
N PHE A 19 -2.14 -23.20 0.59
CA PHE A 19 -0.72 -22.91 0.36
C PHE A 19 -0.36 -21.44 0.57
N THR A 20 -1.25 -20.50 0.23
CA THR A 20 -1.06 -19.07 0.50
C THR A 20 -1.03 -18.80 1.99
N CYS A 21 -1.95 -19.36 2.79
CA CYS A 21 -1.91 -19.25 4.24
C CYS A 21 -0.63 -19.84 4.83
N LEU A 22 -0.22 -21.02 4.37
CA LEU A 22 1.03 -21.66 4.79
C LEU A 22 2.25 -20.82 4.39
N ALA A 23 2.27 -20.25 3.18
CA ALA A 23 3.34 -19.39 2.72
C ALA A 23 3.43 -18.10 3.56
N CYS A 24 2.30 -17.48 3.91
CA CYS A 24 2.29 -16.34 4.84
C CYS A 24 2.87 -16.73 6.21
N TYR A 25 2.57 -17.92 6.71
CA TYR A 25 3.12 -18.41 7.98
C TYR A 25 4.63 -18.68 7.91
N PHE A 26 5.10 -19.41 6.89
CA PHE A 26 6.52 -19.81 6.78
C PHE A 26 7.45 -18.71 6.25
N LEU A 27 6.93 -17.80 5.43
CA LEU A 27 7.67 -16.66 4.89
C LEU A 27 7.35 -15.37 5.65
N ASN A 28 6.82 -15.50 6.87
CA ASN A 28 6.49 -14.37 7.71
C ASN A 28 7.72 -13.46 7.87
N ASN A 29 7.46 -12.17 7.78
CA ASN A 29 8.44 -11.13 7.98
C ASN A 29 8.77 -11.02 9.48
N PRO A 30 10.00 -11.38 9.90
CA PRO A 30 10.38 -11.28 11.31
C PRO A 30 10.58 -9.83 11.76
N THR A 31 10.57 -8.88 10.84
CA THR A 31 10.78 -7.46 11.13
C THR A 31 9.45 -6.79 11.45
N GLN A 32 9.47 -5.96 12.49
CA GLN A 32 8.36 -5.09 12.84
C GLN A 32 8.72 -3.65 12.52
N MET A 33 7.72 -2.85 12.17
CA MET A 33 7.89 -1.40 12.17
C MET A 33 8.31 -0.94 13.57
N SER A 34 9.19 0.07 13.62
CA SER A 34 9.69 0.61 14.89
C SER A 34 8.54 0.90 15.86
N PRO A 35 8.62 0.47 17.14
CA PRO A 35 7.56 0.65 18.14
C PRO A 35 7.19 2.12 18.33
N ILE A 36 8.14 3.01 18.05
CA ILE A 36 8.00 4.46 18.04
C ILE A 36 6.85 4.91 17.12
N TRP A 37 6.68 4.24 15.97
CA TRP A 37 5.66 4.58 14.98
C TRP A 37 4.38 3.78 15.17
N THR A 38 4.45 2.57 15.72
CA THR A 38 3.30 1.67 15.84
C THR A 38 2.55 1.80 17.16
N ALA A 39 3.24 1.99 18.29
CA ALA A 39 2.61 2.03 19.62
C ALA A 39 1.48 3.05 19.75
N PRO A 40 1.61 4.29 19.21
CA PRO A 40 0.51 5.25 19.26
C PRO A 40 -0.77 4.73 18.60
N PHE A 41 -0.66 4.02 17.47
CA PHE A 41 -1.83 3.47 16.77
C PHE A 41 -2.55 2.41 17.59
N PHE A 42 -1.82 1.48 18.19
CA PHE A 42 -2.39 0.41 19.00
C PHE A 42 -2.98 0.94 20.31
N SER A 43 -2.26 1.84 21.00
CA SER A 43 -2.77 2.51 22.20
C SER A 43 -4.06 3.28 21.92
N ALA A 44 -4.13 4.00 20.79
CA ALA A 44 -5.34 4.70 20.38
C ALA A 44 -6.48 3.76 19.98
N ALA A 45 -6.19 2.60 19.42
CA ALA A 45 -7.21 1.62 19.06
C ALA A 45 -7.88 1.03 20.30
N THR A 46 -7.10 0.75 21.36
CA THR A 46 -7.65 0.33 22.66
C THR A 46 -8.46 1.44 23.33
N ASN A 47 -7.95 2.67 23.30
CA ASN A 47 -8.56 3.82 23.97
C ASN A 47 -9.49 4.64 23.05
N PHE A 48 -10.04 4.00 22.02
CA PHE A 48 -10.80 4.68 20.99
C PHE A 48 -12.16 5.13 21.51
N GLU A 49 -12.45 6.42 21.37
CA GLU A 49 -13.77 6.97 21.60
C GLU A 49 -14.19 7.87 20.44
N MET A 50 -15.37 7.62 19.89
CA MET A 50 -15.89 8.35 18.74
C MET A 50 -15.98 9.84 19.04
N GLY A 51 -15.47 10.68 18.13
CA GLY A 51 -15.50 12.14 18.25
C GLY A 51 -14.46 12.75 19.21
N LYS A 52 -13.69 11.95 19.96
CA LYS A 52 -12.63 12.46 20.85
C LYS A 52 -11.24 12.53 20.21
N GLY A 53 -11.13 12.21 18.92
CA GLY A 53 -9.88 12.27 18.15
C GLY A 53 -8.91 11.13 18.45
N PHE A 54 -7.67 11.28 17.97
CA PHE A 54 -6.58 10.32 18.15
C PHE A 54 -5.92 10.57 19.51
N ARG A 55 -6.26 9.75 20.51
CA ARG A 55 -5.74 9.84 21.88
C ARG A 55 -5.00 8.58 22.28
N ILE A 56 -3.93 8.72 23.06
CA ILE A 56 -3.05 7.60 23.45
C ILE A 56 -2.75 7.64 24.94
N SER A 57 -2.40 6.47 25.49
CA SER A 57 -1.72 6.38 26.78
C SER A 57 -0.21 6.43 26.56
N GLU A 58 0.44 7.51 27.00
CA GLU A 58 1.89 7.66 26.80
C GLU A 58 2.68 6.62 27.57
N SER A 59 2.25 6.30 28.80
CA SER A 59 2.90 5.26 29.60
C SER A 59 2.86 3.90 28.92
N ASP A 60 1.72 3.53 28.33
CA ASP A 60 1.56 2.27 27.60
C ASP A 60 2.44 2.25 26.34
N CYS A 61 2.52 3.37 25.62
CA CYS A 61 3.41 3.52 24.46
C CYS A 61 4.89 3.37 24.85
N TRP A 62 5.30 3.95 25.98
CA TRP A 62 6.66 3.83 26.50
C TRP A 62 7.00 2.41 26.95
N ASN A 63 6.08 1.75 27.66
CA ASN A 63 6.22 0.36 28.05
C ASN A 63 6.47 -0.52 26.83
N PHE A 64 5.60 -0.43 25.82
CA PHE A 64 5.75 -1.19 24.59
C PHE A 64 7.06 -0.88 23.85
N LYS A 65 7.51 0.38 23.82
CA LYS A 65 8.76 0.77 23.15
C LYS A 65 9.99 0.07 23.72
N TYR A 66 10.08 -0.02 25.05
CA TYR A 66 11.25 -0.56 25.75
C TYR A 66 11.19 -2.08 26.00
N MET A 67 10.07 -2.73 25.67
CA MET A 67 9.96 -4.18 25.74
C MET A 67 10.86 -4.89 24.70
N PRO A 68 11.40 -6.07 25.05
CA PRO A 68 12.00 -6.99 24.09
C PRO A 68 11.05 -7.33 22.93
N VAL A 69 11.60 -7.60 21.74
CA VAL A 69 10.79 -7.89 20.54
C VAL A 69 9.81 -9.04 20.76
N SER A 70 10.26 -10.11 21.43
CA SER A 70 9.45 -11.29 21.77
C SER A 70 8.21 -10.95 22.59
N ASP A 71 8.33 -9.99 23.50
CA ASP A 71 7.26 -9.61 24.42
C ASP A 71 6.26 -8.70 23.71
N ARG A 72 6.74 -7.86 22.78
CA ARG A 72 5.89 -6.99 21.94
C ARG A 72 4.97 -7.80 21.04
N GLU A 73 5.44 -8.92 20.50
CA GLU A 73 4.63 -9.82 19.67
C GLU A 73 3.40 -10.34 20.40
N HIS A 74 3.47 -10.49 21.72
CA HIS A 74 2.40 -11.01 22.56
C HIS A 74 1.67 -9.90 23.34
N TYR A 75 1.99 -8.63 23.07
CA TYR A 75 1.46 -7.51 23.86
C TYR A 75 0.01 -7.16 23.49
N HIS A 76 -0.78 -6.88 24.53
CA HIS A 76 -2.11 -6.30 24.42
C HIS A 76 -2.09 -4.91 25.07
N PHE A 77 -2.39 -3.88 24.29
CA PHE A 77 -2.47 -2.51 24.80
C PHE A 77 -3.64 -2.38 25.77
N GLN A 78 -3.45 -1.58 26.81
CA GLN A 78 -4.39 -1.48 27.94
C GLN A 78 -5.21 -0.19 27.88
N GLU A 79 -6.42 -0.26 28.42
CA GLU A 79 -7.23 0.94 28.64
C GLU A 79 -6.57 1.83 29.69
N SER A 80 -6.67 3.15 29.49
CA SER A 80 -6.08 4.14 30.39
C SER A 80 -7.00 5.32 30.60
N ASN A 81 -7.07 5.78 31.84
CA ASN A 81 -7.76 7.02 32.20
C ASN A 81 -6.90 8.28 31.94
N SER A 82 -5.60 8.11 31.69
CA SER A 82 -4.67 9.20 31.41
C SER A 82 -4.31 9.20 29.93
N LEU A 83 -5.07 9.96 29.15
CA LEU A 83 -4.93 10.02 27.70
C LEU A 83 -4.45 11.41 27.26
N SER A 84 -3.48 11.43 26.35
CA SER A 84 -3.03 12.66 25.67
C SER A 84 -3.46 12.65 24.21
N ASN A 85 -3.63 13.85 23.64
CA ASN A 85 -3.93 14.00 22.22
C ASN A 85 -2.68 13.73 21.38
N TYR A 86 -2.83 12.97 20.31
CA TYR A 86 -1.77 12.63 19.37
C TYR A 86 -2.17 13.05 17.96
N ASN A 87 -1.36 13.89 17.31
CA ASN A 87 -1.68 14.43 15.97
C ASN A 87 -0.54 14.24 14.95
N HIS A 88 0.51 13.49 15.28
CA HIS A 88 1.68 13.33 14.42
C HIS A 88 1.49 12.31 13.28
N ASN A 89 0.48 11.44 13.37
CA ASN A 89 0.10 10.53 12.28
C ASN A 89 -1.41 10.60 11.96
N PRO A 90 -1.80 10.22 10.72
CA PRO A 90 -3.20 10.11 10.33
C PRO A 90 -3.91 9.01 11.13
N ILE A 91 -5.14 9.26 11.59
CA ILE A 91 -5.89 8.34 12.46
C ILE A 91 -6.35 7.05 11.75
N GLY A 92 -6.40 7.00 10.41
CA GLY A 92 -7.13 5.95 9.71
C GLY A 92 -6.68 4.52 10.02
N TYR A 93 -5.39 4.31 10.31
CA TYR A 93 -4.87 2.99 10.63
C TYR A 93 -5.42 2.46 11.97
N VAL A 94 -5.76 3.35 12.91
CA VAL A 94 -6.43 2.99 14.18
C VAL A 94 -7.72 2.23 13.91
N TYR A 95 -8.51 2.63 12.91
CA TYR A 95 -9.77 1.96 12.59
C TYR A 95 -9.57 0.53 12.09
N PHE A 96 -8.51 0.28 11.31
CA PHE A 96 -8.16 -1.07 10.90
C PHE A 96 -7.72 -1.94 12.08
N ILE A 97 -6.97 -1.37 13.03
CA ILE A 97 -6.58 -2.08 14.26
C ILE A 97 -7.80 -2.43 15.11
N ILE A 98 -8.77 -1.51 15.27
CA ILE A 98 -10.02 -1.79 15.99
C ILE A 98 -10.77 -2.96 15.35
N VAL A 99 -10.90 -2.97 14.02
CA VAL A 99 -11.56 -4.06 13.29
C VAL A 99 -10.78 -5.37 13.46
N ALA A 100 -9.46 -5.33 13.32
CA ALA A 100 -8.59 -6.48 13.50
C ALA A 100 -8.75 -7.10 14.90
N LYS A 101 -8.65 -6.30 15.95
CA LYS A 101 -8.82 -6.74 17.35
C LYS A 101 -10.21 -7.31 17.62
N LYS A 102 -11.26 -6.81 16.96
CA LYS A 102 -12.62 -7.35 17.10
C LYS A 102 -12.79 -8.71 16.41
N ILE A 103 -12.19 -8.88 15.24
CA ILE A 103 -12.28 -10.13 14.47
C ILE A 103 -11.39 -11.21 15.08
N PHE A 104 -10.18 -10.85 15.51
CA PHE A 104 -9.14 -11.75 16.02
C PHE A 104 -8.85 -11.49 17.51
N PHE A 105 -9.90 -11.37 18.33
CA PHE A 105 -9.81 -10.96 19.74
C PHE A 105 -8.98 -11.89 20.64
N TRP A 106 -8.71 -13.12 20.20
CA TRP A 106 -7.91 -14.11 20.93
C TRP A 106 -6.40 -14.00 20.65
N GLN A 107 -5.99 -13.12 19.73
CA GLN A 107 -4.59 -12.88 19.40
C GLN A 107 -4.12 -11.56 20.00
N SER A 108 -2.79 -11.41 20.13
CA SER A 108 -2.18 -10.11 20.46
C SER A 108 -2.55 -9.05 19.43
N ASP A 109 -2.38 -7.78 19.80
CA ASP A 109 -2.81 -6.67 18.96
C ASP A 109 -2.07 -6.64 17.60
N ILE A 110 -0.77 -6.97 17.59
CA ILE A 110 0.04 -7.04 16.37
C ILE A 110 -0.43 -8.20 15.47
N HIS A 111 -0.57 -9.40 16.04
CA HIS A 111 -0.97 -10.59 15.27
C HIS A 111 -2.41 -10.49 14.76
N ALA A 112 -3.31 -9.80 15.49
CA ALA A 112 -4.65 -9.53 15.02
C ALA A 112 -4.62 -8.73 13.70
N VAL A 113 -3.74 -7.72 13.61
CA VAL A 113 -3.60 -6.90 12.38
C VAL A 113 -2.97 -7.70 11.26
N GLU A 114 -1.91 -8.46 11.56
CA GLU A 114 -1.28 -9.37 10.61
C GLU A 114 -2.30 -10.37 10.03
N SER A 115 -3.13 -10.99 10.87
CA SER A 115 -4.20 -11.89 10.46
C SER A 115 -5.25 -11.20 9.58
N LEU A 116 -5.60 -9.94 9.88
CA LEU A 116 -6.49 -9.15 9.01
C LEU A 116 -5.87 -8.90 7.63
N GLN A 117 -4.56 -8.62 7.56
CA GLN A 117 -3.85 -8.40 6.30
C GLN A 117 -3.72 -9.68 5.49
N ILE A 118 -3.40 -10.81 6.14
CA ILE A 118 -3.39 -12.14 5.53
C ILE A 118 -4.79 -12.48 5.00
N LEU A 119 -5.85 -12.24 5.78
CA LEU A 119 -7.23 -12.45 5.32
C LEU A 119 -7.52 -11.64 4.06
N ILE A 120 -7.15 -10.35 4.03
CA ILE A 120 -7.32 -9.50 2.84
C ILE A 120 -6.53 -10.07 1.64
N HIS A 121 -5.27 -10.48 1.83
CA HIS A 121 -4.44 -11.10 0.78
C HIS A 121 -5.05 -12.40 0.22
N VAL A 122 -5.58 -13.26 1.09
CA VAL A 122 -6.28 -14.50 0.73
C VAL A 122 -7.54 -14.17 -0.08
N LEU A 123 -8.32 -13.17 0.33
CA LEU A 123 -9.52 -12.73 -0.40
C LEU A 123 -9.16 -12.19 -1.79
N ILE A 124 -8.07 -11.42 -1.92
CA ILE A 124 -7.59 -10.94 -3.23
C ILE A 124 -7.16 -12.11 -4.10
N SER A 125 -6.38 -13.04 -3.54
CA SER A 125 -5.93 -14.24 -4.23
C SER A 125 -7.11 -15.08 -4.73
N LEU A 126 -8.16 -15.23 -3.91
CA LEU A 126 -9.42 -15.87 -4.30
C LEU A 126 -10.07 -15.14 -5.49
N VAL A 127 -10.18 -13.81 -5.46
CA VAL A 127 -10.76 -13.03 -6.56
C VAL A 127 -9.96 -13.22 -7.86
N LEU A 128 -8.62 -13.14 -7.80
CA LEU A 128 -7.77 -13.34 -8.98
C LEU A 128 -7.92 -14.75 -9.56
N LEU A 129 -7.83 -15.78 -8.72
CA LEU A 129 -7.97 -17.18 -9.15
C LEU A 129 -9.38 -17.51 -9.66
N TRP A 130 -10.42 -16.91 -9.07
CA TRP A 130 -11.78 -17.07 -9.55
C TRP A 130 -11.96 -16.42 -10.93
N SER A 131 -11.34 -15.24 -11.13
CA SER A 131 -11.39 -14.50 -12.39
C SER A 131 -10.59 -15.17 -13.53
N ALA A 132 -9.69 -16.09 -13.19
CA ALA A 132 -8.87 -16.81 -14.15
C ALA A 132 -9.70 -17.66 -15.11
N ARG A 133 -9.41 -17.52 -16.41
CA ARG A 133 -10.09 -18.19 -17.53
C ARG A 133 -9.38 -19.47 -17.97
N SER A 134 -8.17 -19.71 -17.50
CA SER A 134 -7.38 -20.90 -17.83
C SER A 134 -6.49 -21.35 -16.67
N TRP A 135 -6.04 -22.59 -16.71
CA TRP A 135 -5.06 -23.12 -15.76
C TRP A 135 -3.74 -22.34 -15.76
N ALA A 136 -3.31 -21.85 -16.92
CA ALA A 136 -2.11 -21.01 -17.02
C ALA A 136 -2.29 -19.69 -16.26
N GLU A 137 -3.44 -19.02 -16.38
CA GLU A 137 -3.75 -17.82 -15.58
C GLU A 137 -3.74 -18.13 -14.08
N MET A 138 -4.34 -19.26 -13.67
CA MET A 138 -4.37 -19.65 -12.27
C MET A 138 -2.95 -19.84 -11.71
N TRP A 139 -2.09 -20.60 -12.40
CA TRP A 139 -0.70 -20.79 -11.99
C TRP A 139 0.09 -19.48 -11.98
N LEU A 140 -0.08 -18.61 -12.97
CA LEU A 140 0.60 -17.32 -12.99
C LEU A 140 0.14 -16.43 -11.84
N TYR A 141 -1.16 -16.37 -11.52
CA TYR A 141 -1.64 -15.64 -10.33
C TYR A 141 -1.12 -16.26 -9.03
N THR A 142 -1.05 -17.59 -8.94
CA THR A 142 -0.46 -18.26 -7.79
C THR A 142 0.99 -17.81 -7.59
N LEU A 143 1.83 -17.98 -8.62
CA LEU A 143 3.28 -17.74 -8.52
C LEU A 143 3.64 -16.26 -8.42
N LEU A 144 3.00 -15.39 -9.21
CA LEU A 144 3.34 -13.98 -9.29
C LEU A 144 2.71 -13.16 -8.17
N TYR A 145 1.62 -13.63 -7.54
CA TYR A 145 0.93 -12.91 -6.48
C TYR A 145 0.72 -13.73 -5.21
N ALA A 146 -0.06 -14.82 -5.28
CA ALA A 146 -0.61 -15.47 -4.09
C ALA A 146 0.46 -16.05 -3.15
N VAL A 147 1.51 -16.66 -3.70
CA VAL A 147 2.65 -17.21 -2.95
C VAL A 147 3.97 -16.47 -3.20
N ASN A 148 3.91 -15.27 -3.78
CA ASN A 148 5.10 -14.49 -4.10
C ASN A 148 5.76 -13.97 -2.80
N PRO A 149 7.03 -14.33 -2.50
CA PRO A 149 7.68 -13.92 -1.26
C PRO A 149 7.76 -12.40 -1.04
N LEU A 150 7.92 -11.62 -2.12
CA LEU A 150 7.95 -10.16 -2.03
C LEU A 150 6.58 -9.60 -1.60
N ILE A 151 5.49 -10.16 -2.15
CA ILE A 151 4.13 -9.77 -1.75
C ILE A 151 3.87 -10.17 -0.31
N ILE A 152 4.19 -11.42 0.05
CA ILE A 152 4.01 -11.95 1.41
C ILE A 152 4.78 -11.11 2.44
N TYR A 153 6.03 -10.74 2.16
CA TYR A 153 6.84 -9.89 3.04
C TYR A 153 6.13 -8.59 3.46
N PHE A 154 5.34 -7.98 2.57
CA PHE A 154 4.56 -6.78 2.89
C PHE A 154 3.17 -7.07 3.45
N VAL A 155 2.59 -8.23 3.11
CA VAL A 155 1.30 -8.69 3.65
C VAL A 155 1.42 -9.05 5.13
N THR A 156 2.54 -9.63 5.53
CA THR A 156 2.78 -10.04 6.93
C THR A 156 3.54 -8.99 7.72
N PHE A 157 3.84 -7.82 7.13
CA PHE A 157 4.42 -6.71 7.86
C PHE A 157 3.29 -5.90 8.51
N PRO A 158 3.11 -5.94 9.86
CA PRO A 158 1.90 -5.50 10.56
C PRO A 158 1.77 -3.96 10.61
N PHE A 159 1.62 -3.36 9.44
CA PHE A 159 1.51 -1.93 9.19
C PHE A 159 0.59 -1.65 8.00
N TYR A 160 0.14 -0.41 7.80
CA TYR A 160 -0.86 -0.09 6.76
C TYR A 160 -0.40 -0.27 5.29
N TYR A 161 0.75 -0.89 5.03
CA TYR A 161 1.28 -1.04 3.68
C TYR A 161 0.40 -1.88 2.77
N ALA A 162 0.04 -3.10 3.18
CA ALA A 162 -0.80 -4.01 2.41
C ALA A 162 -2.21 -3.43 2.14
N LEU A 163 -2.76 -2.68 3.10
CA LEU A 163 -4.09 -2.09 3.02
C LEU A 163 -4.25 -1.07 1.88
N GLN A 164 -3.14 -0.50 1.40
CA GLN A 164 -3.16 0.43 0.26
C GLN A 164 -3.56 -0.23 -1.06
N ALA A 165 -3.55 -1.57 -1.15
CA ALA A 165 -4.01 -2.25 -2.35
C ALA A 165 -5.53 -2.23 -2.54
N ILE A 166 -6.29 -1.97 -1.47
CA ILE A 166 -7.77 -2.02 -1.46
C ILE A 166 -8.39 -1.24 -2.64
N PRO A 167 -8.08 0.05 -2.88
CA PRO A 167 -8.62 0.77 -4.05
C PRO A 167 -8.26 0.10 -5.38
N THR A 168 -7.02 -0.37 -5.53
CA THR A 168 -6.54 -0.97 -6.78
C THR A 168 -7.22 -2.30 -7.06
N ILE A 169 -7.47 -3.15 -6.07
CA ILE A 169 -8.12 -4.46 -6.25
C ILE A 169 -9.51 -4.30 -6.88
N PHE A 170 -10.26 -3.28 -6.49
CA PHE A 170 -11.59 -3.05 -7.05
C PHE A 170 -11.52 -2.56 -8.51
N ALA A 171 -10.58 -1.67 -8.83
CA ALA A 171 -10.33 -1.29 -10.22
C ALA A 171 -9.90 -2.51 -11.06
N VAL A 172 -9.00 -3.34 -10.54
CA VAL A 172 -8.52 -4.57 -11.17
C VAL A 172 -9.68 -5.55 -11.43
N GLY A 173 -10.54 -5.78 -10.44
CA GLY A 173 -11.70 -6.67 -10.57
C GLY A 173 -12.60 -6.29 -11.75
N TYR A 174 -12.88 -4.99 -11.91
CA TYR A 174 -13.65 -4.49 -13.04
C TYR A 174 -12.88 -4.60 -14.37
N LEU A 175 -11.59 -4.28 -14.39
CA LEU A 175 -10.78 -4.37 -15.62
C LEU A 175 -10.65 -5.82 -16.13
N ILE A 176 -10.63 -6.80 -15.24
CA ILE A 176 -10.60 -8.23 -15.59
C ILE A 176 -11.99 -8.72 -16.02
N ASN A 177 -13.04 -8.33 -15.29
CA ASN A 177 -14.40 -8.76 -15.56
C ASN A 177 -15.34 -7.57 -15.78
N LYS A 178 -15.52 -7.24 -17.07
CA LYS A 178 -16.35 -6.12 -17.55
C LYS A 178 -17.85 -6.29 -17.27
N GLU A 179 -18.30 -7.49 -16.90
CA GLU A 179 -19.70 -7.78 -16.62
C GLU A 179 -20.06 -7.60 -15.13
N LEU A 180 -19.06 -7.50 -14.25
CA LEU A 180 -19.30 -7.20 -12.83
C LEU A 180 -19.94 -5.83 -12.68
N LYS A 181 -21.14 -5.81 -12.11
CA LYS A 181 -21.84 -4.59 -11.69
C LYS A 181 -21.72 -4.45 -10.18
N TYR A 182 -20.98 -3.45 -9.72
CA TYR A 182 -20.77 -3.14 -8.31
C TYR A 182 -21.79 -2.12 -7.79
N GLN A 183 -23.07 -2.24 -8.17
CA GLN A 183 -24.06 -1.21 -7.83
C GLN A 183 -24.10 -0.92 -6.32
N TYR A 184 -24.33 -1.95 -5.50
CA TYR A 184 -24.25 -1.84 -4.03
C TYR A 184 -22.81 -1.98 -3.51
N GLY A 185 -21.97 -2.75 -4.23
CA GLY A 185 -20.57 -2.94 -3.86
C GLY A 185 -19.77 -1.63 -3.84
N SER A 186 -20.07 -0.70 -4.74
CA SER A 186 -19.37 0.60 -4.85
C SER A 186 -19.55 1.47 -3.60
N LEU A 187 -20.71 1.36 -2.92
CA LEU A 187 -20.95 2.04 -1.64
C LEU A 187 -20.06 1.49 -0.53
N PHE A 188 -20.00 0.16 -0.41
CA PHE A 188 -19.11 -0.49 0.55
C PHE A 188 -17.64 -0.17 0.26
N ILE A 189 -17.24 -0.27 -1.01
CA ILE A 189 -15.89 0.05 -1.47
C ILE A 189 -15.50 1.49 -1.12
N ALA A 190 -16.42 2.45 -1.32
CA ALA A 190 -16.18 3.85 -0.97
C ALA A 190 -15.83 4.06 0.51
N VAL A 191 -16.50 3.36 1.42
CA VAL A 191 -16.19 3.43 2.86
C VAL A 191 -14.78 2.88 3.14
N PHE A 192 -14.44 1.73 2.58
CA PHE A 192 -13.09 1.15 2.75
C PHE A 192 -12.00 2.04 2.16
N MET A 193 -12.22 2.60 0.96
CA MET A 193 -11.28 3.55 0.35
C MET A 193 -11.10 4.80 1.20
N ALA A 194 -12.14 5.28 1.87
CA ALA A 194 -12.03 6.42 2.79
C ALA A 194 -11.11 6.08 3.98
N PHE A 195 -11.27 4.90 4.60
CA PHE A 195 -10.37 4.48 5.67
C PHE A 195 -8.92 4.26 5.22
N VAL A 196 -8.71 3.76 3.99
CA VAL A 196 -7.37 3.65 3.40
C VAL A 196 -6.75 5.03 3.21
N PHE A 197 -7.50 5.99 2.67
CA PHE A 197 -7.06 7.38 2.52
C PHE A 197 -6.75 8.03 3.88
N LEU A 198 -7.60 7.82 4.89
CA LEU A 198 -7.37 8.31 6.25
C LEU A 198 -6.15 7.66 6.91
N SER A 199 -5.78 6.44 6.51
CA SER A 199 -4.56 5.78 6.98
C SER A 199 -3.33 6.36 6.29
N ARG A 200 -3.49 6.67 4.99
CA ARG A 200 -2.40 7.14 4.16
C ARG A 200 -2.90 8.10 3.06
N PRO A 201 -2.75 9.42 3.25
CA PRO A 201 -3.26 10.43 2.31
C PRO A 201 -2.72 10.30 0.87
N THR A 202 -1.56 9.66 0.68
CA THR A 202 -1.01 9.43 -0.66
C THR A 202 -1.88 8.51 -1.54
N THR A 203 -2.87 7.79 -1.00
CA THR A 203 -3.79 7.00 -1.82
C THR A 203 -4.91 7.84 -2.46
N LEU A 204 -4.94 9.16 -2.26
CA LEU A 204 -5.99 10.04 -2.78
C LEU A 204 -6.23 9.85 -4.29
N PHE A 205 -5.16 9.89 -5.10
CA PHE A 205 -5.32 9.82 -6.55
C PHE A 205 -5.87 8.48 -7.03
N VAL A 206 -5.47 7.35 -6.42
CA VAL A 206 -6.07 6.06 -6.77
C VAL A 206 -7.53 5.98 -6.30
N CYS A 207 -7.87 6.51 -5.13
CA CYS A 207 -9.27 6.57 -4.68
C CYS A 207 -10.14 7.43 -5.64
N LEU A 208 -9.66 8.61 -6.02
CA LEU A 208 -10.36 9.48 -6.99
C LEU A 208 -10.49 8.83 -8.36
N PHE A 209 -9.45 8.13 -8.82
CA PHE A 209 -9.50 7.37 -10.06
C PHE A 209 -10.58 6.27 -10.00
N VAL A 210 -10.65 5.50 -8.91
CA VAL A 210 -11.68 4.46 -8.74
C VAL A 210 -13.09 5.05 -8.70
N LEU A 211 -13.29 6.17 -8.00
CA LEU A 211 -14.58 6.87 -7.97
C LEU A 211 -14.99 7.41 -9.34
N LEU A 212 -14.07 8.03 -10.08
CA LEU A 212 -14.29 8.44 -11.47
C LEU A 212 -14.63 7.23 -12.34
N PHE A 213 -13.91 6.13 -12.14
CA PHE A 213 -14.13 4.90 -12.88
C PHE A 213 -15.53 4.32 -12.61
N PHE A 214 -16.01 4.32 -11.36
CA PHE A 214 -17.41 4.00 -11.05
C PHE A 214 -18.38 4.95 -11.73
N PHE A 215 -18.09 6.25 -11.77
CA PHE A 215 -18.95 7.21 -12.47
C PHE A 215 -19.08 6.92 -13.98
N LEU A 216 -18.01 6.45 -14.61
CA LEU A 216 -17.99 6.10 -16.04
C LEU A 216 -18.65 4.75 -16.35
N LYS A 217 -18.74 3.85 -15.36
CA LYS A 217 -19.04 2.43 -15.58
C LYS A 217 -20.31 1.92 -14.89
N GLU A 218 -20.72 2.56 -13.80
CA GLU A 218 -21.91 2.20 -13.03
C GLU A 218 -23.06 3.20 -13.26
N LYS A 219 -24.24 2.91 -12.71
CA LYS A 219 -25.34 3.88 -12.74
C LYS A 219 -24.97 5.11 -11.91
N ARG A 220 -25.21 6.30 -12.47
CA ARG A 220 -24.84 7.60 -11.87
C ARG A 220 -25.27 7.75 -10.41
N VAL A 221 -26.46 7.27 -10.04
CA VAL A 221 -26.95 7.33 -8.64
C VAL A 221 -25.98 6.64 -7.69
N TYR A 222 -25.58 5.39 -7.95
CA TYR A 222 -24.66 4.67 -7.07
C TYR A 222 -23.27 5.31 -7.04
N SER A 223 -22.76 5.81 -8.17
CA SER A 223 -21.45 6.45 -8.22
C SER A 223 -21.40 7.77 -7.47
N ILE A 224 -22.46 8.60 -7.58
CA ILE A 224 -22.60 9.84 -6.80
C ILE A 224 -22.76 9.50 -5.31
N SER A 225 -23.62 8.53 -4.96
CA SER A 225 -23.78 8.07 -3.58
C SER A 225 -22.48 7.53 -2.99
N ALA A 226 -21.68 6.79 -3.76
CA ALA A 226 -20.36 6.30 -3.35
C ALA A 226 -19.40 7.46 -3.09
N ALA A 227 -19.36 8.48 -3.97
CA ALA A 227 -18.54 9.67 -3.76
C ALA A 227 -18.97 10.48 -2.52
N LEU A 228 -20.28 10.66 -2.33
CA LEU A 228 -20.83 11.32 -1.14
C LEU A 228 -20.51 10.53 0.14
N LEU A 229 -20.61 9.20 0.10
CA LEU A 229 -20.31 8.34 1.24
C LEU A 229 -18.81 8.33 1.56
N PHE A 230 -17.94 8.31 0.55
CA PHE A 230 -16.49 8.49 0.72
C PHE A 230 -16.18 9.80 1.44
N MET A 231 -16.75 10.92 0.95
CA MET A 231 -16.55 12.24 1.55
C MET A 231 -17.13 12.33 2.97
N ALA A 232 -18.35 11.84 3.19
CA ALA A 232 -18.98 11.82 4.51
C ALA A 232 -18.15 10.99 5.51
N THR A 233 -17.64 9.84 5.09
CA THR A 233 -16.76 9.01 5.92
C THR A 233 -15.49 9.77 6.31
N ILE A 234 -14.84 10.45 5.35
CA ILE A 234 -13.68 11.30 5.66
C ILE A 234 -14.06 12.39 6.65
N LEU A 235 -15.14 13.13 6.41
CA LEU A 235 -15.55 14.24 7.27
C LEU A 235 -15.85 13.80 8.71
N ILE A 236 -16.46 12.62 8.88
CA ILE A 236 -16.84 12.08 10.19
C ILE A 236 -15.63 11.52 10.95
N PHE A 237 -14.72 10.84 10.26
CA PHE A 237 -13.64 10.07 10.90
C PHE A 237 -12.25 10.74 10.81
N ASN A 238 -12.10 11.83 10.04
CA ASN A 238 -10.83 12.54 9.96
C ASN A 238 -10.50 13.24 11.28
N THR A 239 -9.22 13.16 11.67
CA THR A 239 -8.65 13.95 12.75
C THR A 239 -7.50 14.77 12.18
N SER A 240 -7.39 16.04 12.59
CA SER A 240 -6.30 16.91 12.13
C SER A 240 -4.94 16.29 12.45
N THR A 241 -4.03 16.31 11.48
CA THR A 241 -2.66 15.82 11.65
C THR A 241 -1.67 16.93 11.36
N LYS A 242 -0.62 17.01 12.17
CA LYS A 242 0.55 17.88 12.00
C LYS A 242 1.70 17.16 11.29
N LYS A 243 1.41 16.07 10.57
CA LYS A 243 2.42 15.33 9.82
C LYS A 243 3.06 16.26 8.78
N ASN A 244 4.37 16.41 8.86
CA ASN A 244 5.13 17.30 7.98
C ASN A 244 5.39 16.61 6.62
N PRO A 245 4.74 17.02 5.52
CA PRO A 245 5.02 16.44 4.20
C PRO A 245 6.41 16.87 3.67
N TRP A 246 6.90 18.05 4.05
CA TRP A 246 8.13 18.62 3.52
C TRP A 246 9.37 17.84 3.88
N HIS A 247 9.35 17.11 5.00
CA HIS A 247 10.40 16.14 5.32
C HIS A 247 10.56 15.13 4.19
N THR A 248 9.48 14.47 3.78
CA THR A 248 9.49 13.48 2.69
C THR A 248 9.91 14.09 1.36
N PHE A 249 9.48 15.32 1.05
CA PHE A 249 9.87 16.02 -0.17
C PHE A 249 11.38 16.28 -0.20
N TYR A 250 11.93 16.79 0.91
CA TYR A 250 13.34 17.09 1.03
C TYR A 250 14.21 15.83 0.93
N ILE A 251 13.96 14.81 1.75
CA ILE A 251 14.77 13.58 1.73
C ILE A 251 14.65 12.83 0.39
N GLY A 252 13.52 12.95 -0.30
CA GLY A 252 13.27 12.32 -1.59
C GLY A 252 14.24 12.76 -2.69
N ILE A 253 14.83 13.95 -2.57
CA ILE A 253 15.91 14.44 -3.44
C ILE A 253 17.11 13.48 -3.40
N GLY A 254 17.42 12.94 -2.21
CA GLY A 254 18.53 12.02 -1.96
C GLY A 254 18.39 10.63 -2.57
N GLY A 255 17.25 10.31 -3.19
CA GLY A 255 17.04 9.05 -3.90
C GLY A 255 18.04 8.77 -5.03
N TYR A 256 18.69 9.81 -5.56
CA TYR A 256 19.69 9.67 -6.62
C TYR A 256 20.89 10.61 -6.35
N PRO A 257 22.06 10.34 -6.96
CA PRO A 257 23.24 11.17 -6.79
C PRO A 257 22.96 12.63 -7.15
N ASN A 258 23.27 13.53 -6.22
CA ASN A 258 23.06 14.97 -6.32
C ASN A 258 24.05 15.71 -5.40
N PRO A 259 24.30 17.02 -5.60
CA PRO A 259 25.28 17.77 -4.80
C PRO A 259 24.76 18.23 -3.43
N TYR A 260 23.47 18.06 -3.12
CA TYR A 260 22.84 18.62 -1.93
C TYR A 260 22.78 17.64 -0.75
N MET A 261 22.63 16.34 -1.02
CA MET A 261 22.60 15.31 0.02
C MET A 261 22.94 13.92 -0.53
N SER A 262 23.39 13.03 0.36
CA SER A 262 23.72 11.65 0.03
C SER A 262 22.64 10.68 0.51
N GLY A 263 22.04 9.95 -0.42
CA GLY A 263 21.15 8.82 -0.13
C GLY A 263 19.76 9.20 0.36
N LEU A 264 18.85 8.24 0.28
CA LEU A 264 17.47 8.35 0.75
C LEU A 264 17.40 7.98 2.24
N THR A 265 17.69 8.93 3.12
CA THR A 265 17.73 8.70 4.58
C THR A 265 17.16 9.87 5.38
N ASP A 266 16.41 9.55 6.43
CA ASP A 266 15.88 10.54 7.39
C ASP A 266 17.00 11.35 8.07
N ASN A 267 18.21 10.79 8.16
CA ASN A 267 19.39 11.45 8.72
C ASN A 267 19.75 12.76 7.99
N ASN A 268 19.50 12.84 6.68
CA ASN A 268 19.70 14.09 5.93
C ASN A 268 18.78 15.20 6.46
N GLY A 269 17.55 14.84 6.80
CA GLY A 269 16.60 15.75 7.44
C GLY A 269 17.04 16.20 8.83
N TYR A 270 17.57 15.27 9.64
CA TYR A 270 18.08 15.59 10.98
C TYR A 270 19.31 16.50 10.93
N LEU A 271 20.24 16.20 10.02
CA LEU A 271 21.44 17.00 9.80
C LEU A 271 21.11 18.41 9.30
N LEU A 272 20.12 18.55 8.40
CA LEU A 272 19.65 19.86 7.96
C LEU A 272 19.17 20.71 9.16
N TYR A 273 18.33 20.13 10.03
CA TYR A 273 17.84 20.84 11.21
C TYR A 273 18.97 21.25 12.15
N GLN A 274 19.90 20.33 12.42
CA GLN A 274 21.06 20.60 13.27
C GLN A 274 21.96 21.69 12.68
N THR A 275 22.20 21.67 11.38
CA THR A 275 23.04 22.68 10.71
C THR A 275 22.42 24.07 10.77
N LYS A 276 21.09 24.19 10.63
CA LYS A 276 20.40 25.49 10.64
C LYS A 276 20.12 26.04 12.03
N THR A 277 20.09 25.19 13.07
CA THR A 277 19.65 25.60 14.42
C THR A 277 20.66 25.32 15.54
N GLY A 278 21.67 24.50 15.29
CA GLY A 278 22.58 23.97 16.33
C GLY A 278 21.96 22.90 17.24
N LYS A 279 20.70 22.50 17.03
CA LYS A 279 19.94 21.58 17.91
C LYS A 279 19.71 20.23 17.25
N THR A 280 19.68 19.16 18.04
CA THR A 280 19.37 17.81 17.55
C THR A 280 17.87 17.57 17.42
N LEU A 281 17.43 17.02 16.29
CA LEU A 281 16.05 16.59 16.09
C LEU A 281 15.88 15.11 16.45
N ASN A 282 14.88 14.79 17.27
CA ASN A 282 14.46 13.43 17.55
C ASN A 282 12.99 13.28 17.17
N MET A 283 12.73 12.56 16.07
CA MET A 283 11.37 12.30 15.57
C MET A 283 10.69 11.09 16.24
N GLY A 284 11.37 10.42 17.17
CA GLY A 284 10.75 9.34 17.91
C GLY A 284 9.71 9.81 18.92
N PHE A 285 8.75 8.95 19.28
CA PHE A 285 7.81 9.13 20.38
C PHE A 285 8.48 9.73 21.62
N GLY A 286 7.96 10.88 22.06
CA GLY A 286 8.49 11.69 23.16
C GLY A 286 9.78 12.45 22.87
N GLY A 287 10.23 12.47 21.62
CA GLY A 287 11.39 13.23 21.15
C GLY A 287 11.08 14.71 20.90
N SER A 288 12.10 15.49 20.55
CA SER A 288 11.97 16.94 20.37
C SER A 288 10.96 17.34 19.28
N TYR A 289 10.70 16.48 18.30
CA TYR A 289 9.69 16.72 17.26
C TYR A 289 8.25 16.75 17.78
N TYR A 290 7.99 16.25 18.99
CA TYR A 290 6.66 16.30 19.61
C TYR A 290 6.34 17.68 20.20
N ASN A 291 7.33 18.57 20.25
CA ASN A 291 7.11 19.98 20.54
C ASN A 291 6.65 20.72 19.28
N ASP A 292 5.48 21.36 19.35
CA ASP A 292 4.87 22.06 18.20
C ASP A 292 5.75 23.15 17.59
N THR A 293 6.51 23.88 18.41
CA THR A 293 7.44 24.92 17.94
C THR A 293 8.59 24.30 17.15
N VAL A 294 9.16 23.20 17.65
CA VAL A 294 10.23 22.45 16.96
C VAL A 294 9.71 21.84 15.66
N ALA A 295 8.53 21.23 15.68
CA ALA A 295 7.90 20.63 14.49
C ALA A 295 7.65 21.68 13.39
N THR A 296 7.08 22.83 13.76
CA THR A 296 6.81 23.95 12.85
C THR A 296 8.10 24.52 12.27
N GLN A 297 9.10 24.77 13.11
CA GLN A 297 10.40 25.27 12.67
C GLN A 297 11.07 24.27 11.70
N TYR A 298 11.02 22.97 12.02
CA TYR A 298 11.59 21.95 11.14
C TYR A 298 10.87 21.85 9.80
N GLN A 299 9.54 22.00 9.81
CA GLN A 299 8.73 22.05 8.60
C GLN A 299 9.11 23.22 7.70
N GLU A 300 9.28 24.42 8.27
CA GLU A 300 9.72 25.61 7.53
C GLU A 300 11.13 25.44 6.96
N ILE A 301 12.08 24.93 7.76
CA ILE A 301 13.45 24.66 7.31
C ILE A 301 13.45 23.68 6.13
N SER A 302 12.74 22.56 6.25
CA SER A 302 12.69 21.52 5.21
C SER A 302 12.02 22.05 3.93
N ARG A 303 10.93 22.81 4.08
CA ARG A 303 10.23 23.46 2.97
C ARG A 303 11.13 24.44 2.23
N ASN A 304 11.76 25.36 2.96
CA ASN A 304 12.59 26.41 2.37
C ASN A 304 13.81 25.81 1.65
N GLU A 305 14.43 24.79 2.24
CA GLU A 305 15.56 24.11 1.61
C GLU A 305 15.13 23.34 0.35
N PHE A 306 13.98 22.65 0.38
CA PHE A 306 13.44 22.00 -0.82
C PHE A 306 13.14 23.01 -1.93
N ILE A 307 12.50 24.13 -1.62
CA ILE A 307 12.17 25.19 -2.59
C ILE A 307 13.45 25.77 -3.19
N ARG A 308 14.46 26.08 -2.36
CA ARG A 308 15.77 26.56 -2.81
C ARG A 308 16.40 25.61 -3.83
N ILE A 309 16.42 24.31 -3.54
CA ILE A 309 16.96 23.28 -4.45
C ILE A 309 16.14 23.19 -5.74
N ALA A 310 14.81 23.28 -5.64
CA ALA A 310 13.92 23.25 -6.79
C ALA A 310 14.15 24.43 -7.74
N GLU A 311 14.45 25.61 -7.20
CA GLU A 311 14.77 26.82 -7.97
C GLU A 311 16.18 26.76 -8.57
N GLU A 312 17.17 26.26 -7.83
CA GLU A 312 18.56 26.15 -8.31
C GLU A 312 18.77 25.02 -9.33
N SER A 313 18.09 23.89 -9.15
CA SER A 313 18.29 22.66 -9.93
C SER A 313 16.96 21.98 -10.32
N PRO A 314 16.07 22.63 -11.09
CA PRO A 314 14.78 22.04 -11.48
C PRO A 314 14.94 20.75 -12.31
N THR A 315 16.01 20.65 -13.10
CA THR A 315 16.32 19.46 -13.90
C THR A 315 16.61 18.23 -13.07
N LEU A 316 17.16 18.38 -11.85
CA LEU A 316 17.36 17.29 -10.91
C LEU A 316 16.02 16.68 -10.49
N LEU A 317 15.05 17.53 -10.12
CA LEU A 317 13.72 17.07 -9.70
C LEU A 317 12.97 16.39 -10.85
N ILE A 318 13.04 16.96 -12.05
CA ILE A 318 12.44 16.36 -13.25
C ILE A 318 13.07 14.99 -13.54
N LYS A 319 14.41 14.89 -13.51
CA LYS A 319 15.12 13.62 -13.69
C LYS A 319 14.64 12.58 -12.68
N ASN A 320 14.60 12.93 -11.39
CA ASN A 320 14.16 12.03 -10.34
C ASN A 320 12.70 11.58 -10.56
N ALA A 321 11.80 12.53 -10.87
CA ALA A 321 10.40 12.24 -11.14
C ALA A 321 10.21 11.28 -12.33
N VAL A 322 10.98 11.44 -13.41
CA VAL A 322 10.92 10.54 -14.58
C VAL A 322 11.37 9.12 -14.22
N VAL A 323 12.47 8.98 -13.49
CA VAL A 323 12.95 7.65 -13.06
C VAL A 323 11.95 7.00 -12.10
N ASN A 324 11.45 7.76 -11.13
CA ASN A 324 10.42 7.33 -10.18
C ASN A 324 9.12 6.90 -10.87
N PHE A 325 8.70 7.64 -11.90
CA PHE A 325 7.53 7.30 -12.68
C PHE A 325 7.67 5.92 -13.33
N PHE A 326 8.79 5.65 -14.03
CA PHE A 326 9.00 4.34 -14.63
C PHE A 326 9.17 3.23 -13.60
N GLN A 327 9.84 3.48 -12.47
CA GLN A 327 9.92 2.52 -11.38
C GLN A 327 8.55 2.08 -10.85
N SER A 328 7.54 2.94 -10.93
CA SER A 328 6.17 2.61 -10.53
C SER A 328 5.52 1.51 -11.36
N PHE A 329 6.09 1.18 -12.53
CA PHE A 329 5.67 0.07 -13.40
C PHE A 329 6.53 -1.20 -13.19
N SER A 330 7.26 -1.29 -12.08
CA SER A 330 8.25 -2.36 -11.85
C SER A 330 8.32 -2.76 -10.37
N GLY A 331 9.50 -3.19 -9.89
CA GLY A 331 9.75 -3.50 -8.48
C GLY A 331 9.92 -2.26 -7.59
N GLY A 332 10.08 -1.06 -8.15
CA GLY A 332 10.26 0.18 -7.38
C GLY A 332 11.71 0.56 -7.11
N TYR A 333 11.91 1.44 -6.14
CA TYR A 333 13.23 1.90 -5.67
C TYR A 333 13.75 1.03 -4.52
N PHE A 334 14.95 0.49 -4.64
CA PHE A 334 15.58 -0.36 -3.61
C PHE A 334 16.55 0.47 -2.75
N ILE A 335 16.22 0.63 -1.46
CA ILE A 335 16.99 1.46 -0.52
C ILE A 335 18.33 0.80 -0.18
N ASP A 336 18.31 -0.49 0.14
CA ASP A 336 19.47 -1.22 0.67
C ASP A 336 20.30 -1.92 -0.42
N LEU A 337 19.99 -1.66 -1.68
CA LEU A 337 20.68 -2.28 -2.83
C LEU A 337 21.49 -1.24 -3.61
N PRO A 338 22.52 -1.68 -4.35
CA PRO A 338 23.25 -0.81 -5.26
C PRO A 338 22.32 -0.03 -6.19
N LEU A 339 22.58 1.27 -6.35
CA LEU A 339 21.73 2.19 -7.11
C LEU A 339 21.43 1.72 -8.55
N TRP A 340 22.35 0.99 -9.19
CA TRP A 340 22.14 0.45 -10.53
C TRP A 340 20.92 -0.49 -10.60
N ILE A 341 20.57 -1.18 -9.51
CA ILE A 341 19.37 -2.03 -9.43
C ILE A 341 18.10 -1.17 -9.54
N SER A 342 18.08 0.00 -8.88
CA SER A 342 16.99 0.96 -9.01
C SER A 342 16.86 1.53 -10.44
N TYR A 343 17.96 1.71 -11.16
CA TYR A 343 17.92 2.08 -12.60
C TYR A 343 17.45 0.94 -13.50
N VAL A 344 17.87 -0.31 -13.23
CA VAL A 344 17.36 -1.49 -13.94
C VAL A 344 15.85 -1.64 -13.71
N SER A 345 15.38 -1.43 -12.48
CA SER A 345 13.96 -1.40 -12.12
C SER A 345 13.19 -0.38 -12.99
N ALA A 346 13.70 0.85 -13.10
CA ALA A 346 13.14 1.87 -13.98
C ALA A 346 13.10 1.43 -15.46
N GLY A 347 14.19 0.81 -15.95
CA GLY A 347 14.26 0.28 -17.32
C GLY A 347 13.21 -0.81 -17.60
N ILE A 348 13.02 -1.75 -16.66
CA ILE A 348 11.97 -2.77 -16.74
C ILE A 348 10.59 -2.11 -16.77
N GLY A 349 10.37 -1.10 -15.93
CA GLY A 349 9.11 -0.37 -15.89
C GLY A 349 8.79 0.39 -17.17
N LEU A 350 9.80 1.02 -17.80
CA LEU A 350 9.67 1.64 -19.12
C LEU A 350 9.28 0.60 -20.18
N LEU A 351 9.95 -0.56 -20.22
CA LEU A 351 9.63 -1.64 -21.15
C LEU A 351 8.21 -2.16 -20.94
N LEU A 352 7.77 -2.34 -19.69
CA LEU A 352 6.41 -2.76 -19.39
C LEU A 352 5.40 -1.71 -19.86
N LEU A 353 5.62 -0.42 -19.58
CA LEU A 353 4.75 0.66 -20.03
C LEU A 353 4.65 0.69 -21.57
N VAL A 354 5.78 0.64 -22.27
CA VAL A 354 5.79 0.61 -23.75
C VAL A 354 5.01 -0.60 -24.27
N TRP A 355 5.21 -1.77 -23.67
CA TRP A 355 4.47 -2.99 -24.05
C TRP A 355 2.96 -2.84 -23.82
N MET A 356 2.55 -2.26 -22.70
CA MET A 356 1.15 -1.96 -22.40
C MET A 356 0.55 -0.99 -23.42
N LEU A 357 1.25 0.09 -23.74
CA LEU A 357 0.80 1.08 -24.73
C LEU A 357 0.66 0.45 -26.12
N TYR A 358 1.67 -0.32 -26.55
CA TYR A 358 1.64 -1.07 -27.82
C TYR A 358 0.44 -2.02 -27.90
N ARG A 359 0.11 -2.70 -26.79
CA ARG A 359 -1.03 -3.62 -26.68
C ARG A 359 -2.36 -2.93 -26.34
N LYS A 360 -2.39 -1.59 -26.26
CA LYS A 360 -3.57 -0.76 -25.95
C LYS A 360 -4.16 -0.99 -24.55
N TYR A 361 -3.33 -1.38 -23.58
CA TYR A 361 -3.68 -1.56 -22.16
C TYR A 361 -3.70 -0.22 -21.40
N TYR A 362 -4.33 0.81 -21.98
CA TYR A 362 -4.25 2.18 -21.47
C TYR A 362 -4.83 2.34 -20.05
N TRP A 363 -5.95 1.69 -19.75
CA TRP A 363 -6.56 1.76 -18.41
C TRP A 363 -5.68 1.15 -17.33
N TRP A 364 -4.93 0.09 -17.65
CA TRP A 364 -3.95 -0.48 -16.73
C TRP A 364 -2.77 0.46 -16.52
N ALA A 365 -2.32 1.13 -17.59
CA ALA A 365 -1.22 2.08 -17.51
C ALA A 365 -1.58 3.27 -16.62
N VAL A 366 -2.79 3.81 -16.80
CA VAL A 366 -3.33 4.88 -15.96
C VAL A 366 -3.48 4.41 -14.52
N LEU A 367 -4.05 3.22 -14.27
CA LEU A 367 -4.22 2.68 -12.92
C LEU A 367 -2.89 2.57 -12.17
N ILE A 368 -1.84 2.04 -12.81
CA ILE A 368 -0.51 1.93 -12.20
C ILE A 368 0.07 3.32 -11.94
N ALA A 369 -0.04 4.26 -12.88
CA ALA A 369 0.44 5.63 -12.72
C ALA A 369 -0.24 6.35 -11.54
N VAL A 370 -1.57 6.27 -11.41
CA VAL A 370 -2.30 6.96 -10.32
C VAL A 370 -2.06 6.34 -8.95
N CYS A 371 -1.64 5.08 -8.87
CA CYS A 371 -1.24 4.46 -7.60
C CYS A 371 -0.02 5.14 -6.97
N SER A 372 0.83 5.80 -7.76
CA SER A 372 2.07 6.42 -7.29
C SER A 372 2.19 7.92 -7.59
N ALA A 373 1.21 8.50 -8.29
CA ALA A 373 1.21 9.91 -8.68
C ALA A 373 1.33 10.90 -7.51
N SER A 374 0.90 10.51 -6.32
CA SER A 374 0.94 11.34 -5.12
C SER A 374 2.32 11.52 -4.52
N PHE A 375 3.30 10.69 -4.89
CA PHE A 375 4.65 10.75 -4.32
C PHE A 375 5.78 10.70 -5.34
N THR A 376 5.60 10.03 -6.50
CA THR A 376 6.65 9.94 -7.53
C THR A 376 7.26 11.26 -8.01
N PRO A 377 6.55 12.42 -8.03
CA PRO A 377 7.17 13.68 -8.42
C PRO A 377 8.28 14.15 -7.48
N TYR A 378 8.29 13.70 -6.22
CA TYR A 378 9.21 14.21 -5.20
C TYR A 378 9.87 13.12 -4.34
N PHE A 379 9.41 11.88 -4.38
CA PHE A 379 9.91 10.78 -3.56
C PHE A 379 9.96 9.46 -4.35
N PRO A 380 11.05 8.67 -4.25
CA PRO A 380 11.14 7.40 -4.94
C PRO A 380 10.08 6.38 -4.52
N PRO A 381 9.51 5.60 -5.45
CA PRO A 381 8.50 4.58 -5.16
C PRO A 381 9.13 3.36 -4.49
N ILE A 382 9.40 3.45 -3.19
CA ILE A 382 9.89 2.30 -2.42
C ILE A 382 8.83 1.19 -2.38
N GLN A 383 9.27 -0.05 -2.20
CA GLN A 383 8.43 -1.24 -2.40
C GLN A 383 7.14 -1.22 -1.56
N ALA A 384 7.26 -0.82 -0.28
CA ALA A 384 6.13 -0.71 0.65
C ALA A 384 5.04 0.27 0.17
N TYR A 385 5.41 1.24 -0.67
CA TYR A 385 4.51 2.28 -1.17
C TYR A 385 3.87 1.88 -2.50
N MET A 386 4.43 0.86 -3.15
CA MET A 386 3.98 0.34 -4.42
C MET A 386 2.98 -0.81 -4.30
N PHE A 387 2.62 -1.24 -3.10
CA PHE A 387 1.79 -2.42 -2.91
C PHE A 387 0.46 -2.36 -3.69
N GLY A 388 -0.16 -1.18 -3.78
CA GLY A 388 -1.33 -0.97 -4.64
C GLY A 388 -1.03 -1.15 -6.14
N ALA A 389 0.13 -0.68 -6.62
CA ALA A 389 0.54 -0.89 -8.01
C ALA A 389 0.88 -2.35 -8.31
N TYR A 390 1.45 -3.10 -7.36
CA TYR A 390 1.87 -4.50 -7.59
C TYR A 390 0.73 -5.42 -8.01
N VAL A 391 -0.46 -5.30 -7.42
CA VAL A 391 -1.63 -6.08 -7.84
C VAL A 391 -1.95 -5.82 -9.32
N ALA A 392 -1.95 -4.55 -9.74
CA ALA A 392 -2.22 -4.16 -11.12
C ALA A 392 -1.11 -4.62 -12.08
N ILE A 393 0.16 -4.50 -11.68
CA ILE A 393 1.33 -4.97 -12.44
C ILE A 393 1.23 -6.48 -12.68
N VAL A 394 0.96 -7.28 -11.65
CA VAL A 394 0.82 -8.73 -11.82
C VAL A 394 -0.30 -9.05 -12.80
N CYS A 395 -1.47 -8.43 -12.63
CA CYS A 395 -2.62 -8.69 -13.50
C CYS A 395 -2.36 -8.33 -14.96
N VAL A 396 -1.66 -7.23 -15.23
CA VAL A 396 -1.34 -6.86 -16.61
C VAL A 396 -0.25 -7.75 -17.20
N ILE A 397 0.77 -8.14 -16.42
CA ILE A 397 1.80 -9.09 -16.87
C ILE A 397 1.17 -10.43 -17.25
N VAL A 398 0.27 -10.97 -16.42
CA VAL A 398 -0.47 -12.21 -16.73
C VAL A 398 -1.21 -12.09 -18.05
N GLN A 399 -1.94 -11.00 -18.26
CA GLN A 399 -2.69 -10.75 -19.50
C GLN A 399 -1.77 -10.58 -20.73
N LEU A 400 -0.65 -9.87 -20.58
CA LEU A 400 0.32 -9.65 -21.66
C LEU A 400 1.02 -10.95 -22.07
N LEU A 401 1.48 -11.75 -21.09
CA LEU A 401 2.16 -13.03 -21.34
C LEU A 401 1.28 -14.00 -22.12
N LEU A 402 0.01 -14.10 -21.77
CA LEU A 402 -0.93 -15.03 -22.42
C LEU A 402 -1.33 -14.60 -23.84
N GLN A 403 -1.13 -13.33 -24.19
CA GLN A 403 -1.37 -12.82 -25.53
C GLN A 403 -0.21 -13.01 -26.50
N THR A 404 0.98 -13.39 -26.01
CA THR A 404 2.13 -13.74 -26.87
C THR A 404 1.87 -15.03 -27.65
N GLU A 405 2.59 -15.27 -28.75
CA GLU A 405 2.46 -16.52 -29.51
C GLU A 405 2.74 -17.76 -28.66
N LEU A 406 3.69 -17.67 -27.71
CA LEU A 406 3.93 -18.73 -26.72
C LEU A 406 2.72 -18.91 -25.80
N GLY A 407 2.15 -17.82 -25.30
CA GLY A 407 0.93 -17.82 -24.50
C GLY A 407 -0.26 -18.43 -25.24
N LYS A 408 -0.44 -18.06 -26.52
CA LYS A 408 -1.48 -18.63 -27.40
C LYS A 408 -1.28 -20.13 -27.60
N ARG A 409 -0.06 -20.62 -27.82
CA ARG A 409 0.23 -22.06 -27.95
C ARG A 409 -0.07 -22.83 -26.66
N ILE A 410 0.32 -22.30 -25.50
CA ILE A 410 -0.01 -22.90 -24.19
C ILE A 410 -1.53 -22.91 -23.96
N TYR A 411 -2.20 -21.80 -24.27
CA TYR A 411 -3.64 -21.66 -24.13
C TYR A 411 -4.41 -22.60 -25.06
N GLN A 412 -4.01 -22.67 -26.35
CA GLN A 412 -4.60 -23.58 -27.34
C GLN A 412 -4.38 -25.04 -26.96
N LYS A 413 -3.18 -25.42 -26.50
CA LYS A 413 -2.93 -26.80 -26.03
C LYS A 413 -3.81 -27.16 -24.83
N THR A 414 -4.01 -26.22 -23.91
CA THR A 414 -4.90 -26.38 -22.75
C THR A 414 -6.37 -26.51 -23.18
N ILE A 415 -6.82 -25.73 -24.16
CA ILE A 415 -8.18 -25.85 -24.70
C ILE A 415 -8.35 -27.18 -25.45
N ILE A 416 -7.40 -27.55 -26.31
CA ILE A 416 -7.46 -28.78 -27.10
C ILE A 416 -7.46 -30.01 -26.18
N GLN A 417 -6.61 -30.07 -25.15
CA GLN A 417 -6.68 -31.14 -24.13
C GLN A 417 -8.04 -31.17 -23.44
N ASN A 418 -8.56 -30.01 -23.01
CA ASN A 418 -9.90 -29.93 -22.43
C ASN A 418 -11.04 -30.21 -23.42
N THR A 419 -10.78 -30.33 -24.73
CA THR A 419 -11.78 -30.64 -25.76
C THR A 419 -11.64 -32.09 -26.24
N ALA A 420 -10.43 -32.64 -26.25
CA ALA A 420 -10.15 -34.06 -26.47
C ALA A 420 -10.63 -34.91 -25.29
N ASP A 421 -10.48 -34.45 -24.05
CA ASP A 421 -11.07 -35.11 -22.86
C ASP A 421 -12.61 -35.04 -22.83
N LYS A 422 -13.24 -34.31 -23.77
CA LYS A 422 -14.71 -34.21 -23.93
C LYS A 422 -15.25 -35.09 -25.05
N ALA A 423 -14.38 -35.59 -25.94
CA ALA A 423 -14.71 -36.53 -27.01
C ALA A 423 -14.46 -37.95 -26.51
#